data_AF-A0A2H9LYW2-F1
#
_entry.id   AF-A0A2H9LYW2-F1
#
_cell.length_a   1.000
_cell.length_b   1.000
_cell.length_c   1.000
_cell.angle_alpha   90.00
_cell.angle_beta   90.00
_cell.angle_gamma   90.00
#
_symmetry.space_group_name_H-M   'P 1'
#
loop_
_entity.id
_entity.type
_entity.pdbx_description
1 polymer ?
#
loop_
_entity_poly.entity_id
_entity_poly.type
_entity_poly.pdbx_seq_one_letter_code
_entity_poly.pdbx_strand_id
1 'polypeptide(L)'
;MGTNHKLIIGNCRDMEEIPDKSVHLAVTSPPYFNAPFDYKDLFENYDQYLDVLGNMAKESFRVLDEGRIFVLNIDDMLVNGDKFPIVAD
;
A
#
# COMPACT_ATOMS: atom_id res chain seq x y z
N MET A 1 -19.80 -24.66 7.15
CA MET A 1 -19.88 -23.20 6.93
C MET A 1 -18.96 -22.86 5.76
N GLY A 2 -19.40 -22.02 4.84
CA GLY A 2 -18.58 -21.53 3.73
C GLY A 2 -18.07 -20.11 4.00
N THR A 3 -16.96 -19.75 3.37
CA THR A 3 -16.40 -18.38 3.38
C THR A 3 -16.88 -17.60 2.15
N ASN A 4 -16.93 -16.27 2.25
CA ASN A 4 -17.16 -15.39 1.10
C ASN A 4 -15.82 -14.84 0.61
N HIS A 5 -15.61 -14.84 -0.71
CA HIS A 5 -14.42 -14.29 -1.35
C HIS A 5 -14.86 -13.27 -2.40
N LYS A 6 -14.40 -12.03 -2.25
CA LYS A 6 -14.71 -10.93 -3.16
C LYS A 6 -13.41 -10.38 -3.73
N LEU A 7 -13.34 -10.29 -5.06
CA LEU A 7 -12.27 -9.59 -5.77
C LEU A 7 -12.80 -8.24 -6.24
N ILE A 8 -12.08 -7.17 -5.90
CA ILE A 8 -12.39 -5.81 -6.32
C ILE A 8 -11.25 -5.36 -7.25
N ILE A 9 -11.60 -4.82 -8.41
CA ILE A 9 -10.65 -4.22 -9.34
C ILE A 9 -10.80 -2.70 -9.18
N GLY A 10 -9.85 -2.08 -8.49
CA GLY A 10 -9.91 -0.66 -8.12
C GLY A 10 -8.53 -0.10 -7.78
N ASN A 11 -8.49 1.17 -7.41
CA ASN A 11 -7.26 1.86 -7.03
C ASN A 11 -7.15 1.91 -5.50
N CYS A 12 -6.08 1.39 -4.90
CA CYS A 12 -5.92 1.37 -3.44
C CYS A 12 -5.87 2.76 -2.77
N ARG A 13 -5.77 3.85 -3.55
CA ARG A 13 -5.90 5.23 -3.05
C ARG A 13 -7.34 5.60 -2.70
N ASP A 14 -8.32 4.81 -3.11
CA ASP A 14 -9.75 4.96 -2.82
C ASP A 14 -10.40 3.57 -2.71
N MET A 15 -10.80 3.18 -1.50
CA MET A 15 -11.39 1.87 -1.20
C MET A 15 -12.88 2.01 -0.84
N GLU A 16 -13.63 2.88 -1.54
CA GLU A 16 -15.05 3.17 -1.27
C GLU A 16 -15.95 1.92 -1.19
N GLU A 17 -15.56 0.81 -1.84
CA GLU A 17 -16.30 -0.45 -1.82
C GLU A 17 -16.16 -1.22 -0.51
N ILE A 18 -15.24 -0.79 0.36
CA ILE A 18 -14.95 -1.38 1.67
C ILE A 18 -15.48 -0.44 2.77
N PRO A 19 -16.43 -0.88 3.61
CA PRO A 19 -16.94 -0.07 4.70
C PRO A 19 -15.88 0.25 5.74
N ASP A 20 -16.01 1.41 6.39
CA ASP A 20 -15.22 1.79 7.55
C ASP A 20 -15.26 0.69 8.62
N LYS A 21 -14.12 0.47 9.30
CA LYS A 21 -13.99 -0.45 10.44
C LYS A 21 -14.55 -1.87 10.20
N SER A 22 -14.40 -2.39 8.98
CA SER A 22 -14.89 -3.72 8.60
C SER A 22 -13.78 -4.77 8.48
N VAL A 23 -12.52 -4.33 8.41
CA VAL A 23 -11.35 -5.18 8.19
C VAL A 23 -10.67 -5.50 9.52
N HIS A 24 -10.38 -6.79 9.74
CA HIS A 24 -9.77 -7.29 10.99
C HIS A 24 -8.26 -7.55 10.86
N LEU A 25 -7.79 -7.74 9.63
CA LEU A 25 -6.39 -7.90 9.27
C LEU A 25 -6.22 -7.40 7.84
N ALA A 26 -5.27 -6.50 7.64
CA ALA A 26 -4.85 -6.08 6.31
C ALA A 26 -3.39 -6.48 6.12
N VAL A 27 -3.09 -7.11 4.98
CA VAL A 27 -1.74 -7.51 4.58
C VAL A 27 -1.51 -6.98 3.18
N THR A 28 -0.45 -6.22 2.98
CA THR A 28 -0.15 -5.61 1.70
C THR A 28 1.35 -5.53 1.43
N SER A 29 1.69 -5.44 0.15
CA SER A 29 3.03 -5.23 -0.39
C SER A 29 2.91 -4.26 -1.57
N PRO A 30 3.02 -2.94 -1.36
CA PRO A 30 2.90 -1.98 -2.43
C PRO A 30 4.01 -2.16 -3.47
N PRO A 31 3.85 -1.64 -4.70
CA PRO A 31 4.93 -1.58 -5.66
C PRO A 31 6.13 -0.86 -5.04
N TYR A 32 7.31 -1.44 -5.09
CA TYR A 32 8.52 -0.84 -4.53
C TYR A 32 9.00 0.29 -5.45
N PHE A 33 9.42 1.42 -4.89
CA PHE A 33 9.78 2.60 -5.65
C PHE A 33 10.79 2.29 -6.76
N ASN A 34 10.33 2.39 -8.02
CA ASN A 34 11.09 2.20 -9.24
C ASN A 34 12.07 1.02 -9.21
N ALA A 35 11.65 -0.10 -8.60
CA ALA A 35 12.43 -1.32 -8.55
C ALA A 35 12.82 -1.73 -9.99
N PRO A 36 14.13 -1.99 -10.27
CA PRO A 36 14.62 -2.08 -11.65
C PRO A 36 13.94 -3.15 -12.52
N PHE A 37 13.43 -4.22 -11.90
CA PHE A 37 12.87 -5.37 -12.61
C PHE A 37 11.34 -5.35 -12.70
N ASP A 38 10.64 -4.85 -11.66
CA ASP A 38 9.19 -5.00 -11.56
C ASP A 38 8.42 -3.70 -11.79
N TYR A 39 9.00 -2.55 -11.43
CA TYR A 39 8.30 -1.27 -11.34
C TYR A 39 9.09 -0.11 -11.95
N LYS A 40 9.99 -0.42 -12.88
CA LYS A 40 10.82 0.59 -13.53
C LYS A 40 9.94 1.68 -14.17
N ASP A 41 10.22 2.93 -13.82
CA ASP A 41 9.52 4.13 -14.31
C ASP A 41 8.00 4.15 -13.98
N LEU A 42 7.56 3.36 -12.99
CA LEU A 42 6.17 3.34 -12.53
C LEU A 42 5.79 4.67 -11.85
N PHE A 43 6.71 5.24 -11.09
CA PHE A 43 6.53 6.53 -10.41
C PHE A 43 7.43 7.57 -11.05
N GLU A 44 6.88 8.75 -11.32
CA GLU A 44 7.59 9.90 -11.90
C GLU A 44 8.70 10.39 -10.97
N ASN A 45 8.44 10.39 -9.67
CA ASN A 45 9.39 10.80 -8.63
C ASN A 45 9.03 10.18 -7.27
N TYR A 46 9.91 10.38 -6.29
CA TYR A 46 9.75 9.81 -4.96
C TYR A 46 8.56 10.39 -4.19
N ASP A 47 8.28 11.69 -4.35
CA ASP A 47 7.13 12.33 -3.70
C ASP A 47 5.80 11.74 -4.18
N GLN A 48 5.68 11.46 -5.49
CA GLN A 48 4.50 10.79 -6.05
C GLN A 48 4.31 9.40 -5.43
N TYR A 49 5.40 8.67 -5.21
CA TYR A 49 5.37 7.36 -4.55
C TYR A 49 4.91 7.48 -3.09
N LEU A 50 5.48 8.41 -2.32
CA LEU A 50 5.05 8.67 -0.94
C LEU A 50 3.58 9.10 -0.87
N ASP A 51 3.10 9.88 -1.85
CA ASP A 51 1.68 10.24 -1.96
C ASP A 51 0.78 9.02 -2.18
N VAL A 52 1.23 8.02 -2.95
CA VAL A 52 0.48 6.75 -3.11
C VAL A 52 0.42 6.02 -1.78
N LEU A 53 1.56 5.86 -1.10
CA LEU A 53 1.62 5.19 0.20
C LEU A 53 0.75 5.90 1.24
N GLY A 54 0.82 7.23 1.31
CA GLY A 54 0.05 8.04 2.24
C GLY A 54 -1.45 7.91 2.02
N ASN A 55 -1.92 7.89 0.76
CA ASN A 55 -3.35 7.70 0.48
C ASN A 55 -3.79 6.26 0.77
N MET A 56 -3.01 5.25 0.39
CA MET A 56 -3.27 3.86 0.72
C MET A 56 -3.30 3.61 2.23
N ALA A 57 -2.42 4.24 2.99
CA ALA A 57 -2.37 4.16 4.45
C ALA A 57 -3.61 4.80 5.10
N LYS A 58 -4.07 5.95 4.60
CA LYS A 58 -5.33 6.59 5.05
C LYS A 58 -6.53 5.67 4.83
N GLU A 59 -6.64 5.08 3.65
CA GLU A 59 -7.73 4.15 3.34
C GLU A 59 -7.64 2.87 4.17
N SER A 60 -6.44 2.32 4.34
CA SER A 60 -6.21 1.15 5.19
C SER A 60 -6.61 1.42 6.64
N PHE A 61 -6.29 2.60 7.17
CA PHE A 61 -6.70 3.01 8.51
C PHE A 61 -8.22 3.17 8.63
N ARG A 62 -8.89 3.76 7.63
CA ARG A 62 -10.35 3.92 7.60
C ARG A 62 -11.07 2.57 7.66
N VAL A 63 -10.63 1.59 6.87
CA VAL A 63 -11.30 0.28 6.76
C VAL A 63 -10.96 -0.66 7.91
N LEU A 64 -9.82 -0.49 8.57
CA LEU A 64 -9.43 -1.30 9.72
C LEU A 64 -10.28 -0.96 10.96
N ASP A 65 -10.73 -2.01 11.65
CA ASP A 65 -11.39 -1.86 12.94
C ASP A 65 -10.37 -1.48 14.04
N GLU A 66 -10.86 -0.95 15.16
CA GLU A 66 -10.02 -0.46 16.24
C GLU A 66 -9.23 -1.61 16.89
N GLY A 67 -7.92 -1.39 17.10
CA GLY A 67 -7.01 -2.39 17.67
C GLY A 67 -6.63 -3.54 16.73
N ARG A 68 -6.94 -3.44 15.43
CA ARG A 68 -6.56 -4.43 14.42
C ARG A 68 -5.19 -4.18 13.81
N ILE A 69 -4.68 -5.20 13.11
CA ILE A 69 -3.31 -5.24 12.62
C ILE A 69 -3.28 -4.88 11.13
N PHE A 70 -2.37 -3.97 10.79
CA PHE A 70 -1.92 -3.68 9.43
C PHE A 70 -0.50 -4.24 9.25
N VAL A 71 -0.31 -5.11 8.26
CA VAL A 71 0.99 -5.68 7.90
C VAL A 71 1.41 -5.09 6.56
N LEU A 72 2.47 -4.29 6.58
CA LEU A 72 3.08 -3.70 5.41
C LEU A 72 4.42 -4.38 5.12
N ASN A 73 4.50 -5.09 4.00
CA ASN A 73 5.76 -5.59 3.49
C ASN A 73 6.39 -4.53 2.57
N ILE A 74 7.49 -3.92 3.02
CA ILE A 74 8.17 -2.80 2.35
C ILE A 74 9.66 -2.81 2.70
N ASP A 75 10.50 -2.22 1.86
CA ASP A 75 11.96 -2.14 2.05
C ASP A 75 12.50 -0.81 1.49
N ASP A 76 13.70 -0.45 1.94
CA ASP A 76 14.48 0.65 1.34
C ASP A 76 14.86 0.29 -0.09
N MET A 77 14.92 1.29 -0.97
CA MET A 77 15.23 1.07 -2.39
C MET A 77 16.48 1.81 -2.83
N LEU A 78 17.29 1.15 -3.65
CA LEU A 78 18.39 1.77 -4.39
C LEU A 78 17.98 1.89 -5.86
N VAL A 79 17.82 3.12 -6.33
CA VAL A 79 17.44 3.40 -7.72
C VAL A 79 18.53 4.25 -8.34
N ASN A 80 19.18 3.75 -9.40
CA ASN A 80 20.26 4.44 -10.11
C ASN A 80 21.42 4.94 -9.23
N GLY A 81 21.67 4.29 -8.09
CA GLY A 81 22.73 4.67 -7.16
C GLY A 81 22.28 5.58 -6.00
N ASP A 82 21.05 6.08 -6.04
CA ASP A 82 20.46 6.86 -4.96
C ASP A 82 19.67 5.96 -4.01
N LYS A 83 19.87 6.15 -2.69
CA LYS A 83 19.17 5.40 -1.64
C LYS A 83 17.91 6.15 -1.20
N PHE A 84 16.79 5.46 -1.19
CA PHE A 84 15.48 5.92 -0.73
C PHE A 84 15.08 5.18 0.56
N PRO A 85 14.97 5.88 1.71
CA PRO A 85 14.75 5.27 3.03
C PRO A 85 13.26 5.04 3.35
N ILE A 86 12.56 4.34 2.45
CA ILE A 86 11.09 4.18 2.46
C ILE A 86 10.54 3.67 3.79
N VAL A 87 11.28 2.81 4.50
CA VAL A 87 10.80 2.24 5.77
C VAL A 87 10.67 3.29 6.87
N ALA A 88 11.44 4.39 6.77
CA ALA A 88 11.48 5.45 7.78
C ALA A 88 10.61 6.68 7.45
N ASP A 89 10.21 6.83 6.18
CA ASP A 89 9.39 7.95 5.68
C ASP A 89 7.89 7.71 5.89
#